data_AF-A0A7Y4T600-F1
#
_entry.id   AF-A0A7Y4T600-F1
#
_cell.length_a   1.000
_cell.length_b   1.000
_cell.length_c   1.000
_cell.angle_alpha   90.00
_cell.angle_beta   90.00
_cell.angle_gamma   90.00
#
_symmetry.space_group_name_H-M   'P 1'
#
loop_
_entity.id
_entity.type
_entity.pdbx_description
1 polymer ?
#
loop_
_entity_poly.entity_id
_entity_poly.type
_entity_poly.pdbx_seq_one_letter_code
_entity_poly.pdbx_strand_id
1 'polypeptide(L)'
;MPANAKDTLRGQVQLDQPTVLGGGNTVVYAVVNFEGIDVDPGSVKERPPLNLSLVLDRSGSMSDEGKIEYLRRAAKLAVDRLGNRDTLSIVEYDDSITLMWPARRVGNTGEVKAMIDRLDPRGSTNLTGGMMRGVDEAKNALGGPAQADGTITRVILMSDGLANVGITNPQEIAGLVRGAKRDGIRISAMGLGRDYDEDLMQAVAENGGGRYYYIEHPTQMARVFQEELGSLFDTVARDIEIRFSGTAIVRKVEVVGYDDANGTRETKRGLDDVFGGEKRSVLLRMEVAAPSSGRVDLGQVTVNYKTAKGGEAKSFSQSLSVDATTDRAAVSRARNKEASAQATLAESDRVQKEQVKLVQAGRHDEAKKNMTALAKDLSEKNKSLNDERVRRKIEAINVENDQMSRAAASESEQKSYLKASKQRLYQAKSGKRSGYALQPGDKGLEVERLQQSLKDAGAYKGPIDGNYDADVKQAVEAYQRSKNLNADGVAGAATMDSMGAY
;
A
#
# COMPACT_ATOMS: atom_id res chain seq x y z
N MET A 1 -16.72 18.19 11.93
CA MET A 1 -17.93 18.86 11.42
C MET A 1 -18.84 17.80 10.80
N PRO A 2 -20.17 17.88 10.91
CA PRO A 2 -21.03 16.94 10.19
C PRO A 2 -20.78 17.11 8.68
N ALA A 3 -20.50 16.01 7.99
CA ALA A 3 -20.29 16.01 6.55
C ALA A 3 -21.54 16.53 5.85
N ASN A 4 -21.38 17.42 4.87
CA ASN A 4 -22.49 17.84 4.04
C ASN A 4 -22.96 16.61 3.23
N ALA A 5 -24.24 16.47 2.92
CA ALA A 5 -24.81 15.24 2.30
C ALA A 5 -24.22 14.88 0.91
N LYS A 6 -23.32 15.71 0.37
CA LYS A 6 -22.62 15.51 -0.90
C LYS A 6 -21.11 15.25 -0.74
N ASP A 7 -20.58 15.23 0.48
CA ASP A 7 -19.13 15.03 0.70
C ASP A 7 -18.79 13.55 0.57
N THR A 8 -17.79 13.24 -0.26
CA THR A 8 -17.35 11.86 -0.49
C THR A 8 -16.20 11.44 0.43
N LEU A 9 -15.61 12.40 1.15
CA LEU A 9 -14.63 12.16 2.21
C LEU A 9 -15.08 12.80 3.52
N ARG A 10 -15.00 12.02 4.60
CA ARG A 10 -15.11 12.54 5.97
C ARG A 10 -13.73 12.57 6.61
N GLY A 11 -13.23 13.78 6.91
CA GLY A 11 -11.93 13.97 7.53
C GLY A 11 -11.98 14.42 8.99
N GLN A 12 -10.97 14.03 9.76
CA GLN A 12 -10.67 14.55 11.10
C GLN A 12 -9.16 14.66 11.28
N VAL A 13 -8.69 15.78 11.87
CA VAL A 13 -7.29 15.92 12.29
C VAL A 13 -7.21 15.88 13.81
N GLN A 14 -6.25 15.11 14.34
CA GLN A 14 -5.96 15.01 15.77
C GLN A 14 -4.47 15.15 16.03
N LEU A 15 -4.10 15.88 17.08
CA LEU A 15 -2.71 15.94 17.54
C LEU A 15 -2.42 14.79 18.51
N ASP A 16 -1.21 14.22 18.45
CA ASP A 16 -0.73 13.27 19.45
C ASP A 16 -0.56 13.94 20.83
N GLN A 17 -0.09 15.18 20.82
CA GLN A 17 0.19 16.01 21.98
C GLN A 17 -0.48 17.38 21.82
N PRO A 18 -1.74 17.54 22.27
CA PRO A 18 -2.41 18.85 22.29
C PRO A 18 -1.76 19.81 23.32
N THR A 19 -1.00 19.27 24.27
CA THR A 19 -0.17 20.02 25.21
C THR A 19 1.27 19.56 25.10
N VAL A 20 2.22 20.49 25.05
CA VAL A 20 3.65 20.23 24.86
C VAL A 20 4.50 20.87 25.96
N LEU A 21 5.71 20.33 26.17
CA LEU A 21 6.67 20.94 27.09
C LEU A 21 7.23 22.23 26.47
N GLY A 22 7.05 23.34 27.16
CA GLY A 22 7.48 24.67 26.72
C GLY A 22 8.98 24.93 26.96
N GLY A 23 9.51 25.90 26.22
CA GLY A 23 10.89 26.37 26.39
C GLY A 23 11.94 25.57 25.61
N GLY A 24 11.53 24.85 24.56
CA GLY A 24 12.43 24.04 23.75
C GLY A 24 11.81 23.59 22.43
N ASN A 25 12.59 22.80 21.68
CA ASN A 25 12.08 22.14 20.48
C ASN A 25 11.39 20.84 20.87
N THR A 26 10.20 20.63 20.34
CA THR A 26 9.43 19.39 20.51
C THR A 26 8.93 18.91 19.16
N VAL A 27 8.67 17.60 19.04
CA VAL A 27 8.04 17.02 17.87
C VAL A 27 6.57 16.80 18.19
N VAL A 28 5.69 17.33 17.33
CA VAL A 28 4.24 17.13 17.39
C VAL A 28 3.80 16.41 16.13
N TYR A 29 2.95 15.40 16.29
CA TYR A 29 2.35 14.69 15.18
C TYR A 29 0.90 15.11 15.01
N ALA A 30 0.50 15.45 13.79
CA ALA A 30 -0.91 15.57 13.43
C ALA A 30 -1.32 14.35 12.59
N VAL A 31 -2.28 13.59 13.10
CA VAL A 31 -2.91 12.48 12.38
C VAL A 31 -4.13 13.01 11.64
N VAL A 32 -4.08 12.96 10.32
CA VAL A 32 -5.17 13.30 9.41
C VAL A 32 -5.85 12.01 8.99
N ASN A 33 -6.97 11.69 9.63
CA ASN A 33 -7.81 10.55 9.29
C ASN A 33 -8.87 10.98 8.28
N PHE A 34 -9.08 10.20 7.23
CA PHE A 34 -10.22 10.37 6.34
C PHE A 34 -10.82 9.03 5.93
N GLU A 35 -12.13 9.03 5.77
CA GLU A 35 -12.93 7.88 5.39
C GLU A 35 -13.72 8.20 4.12
N GLY A 36 -13.67 7.28 3.15
CA GLY A 36 -14.52 7.32 1.97
C GLY A 36 -15.97 7.05 2.33
N ILE A 37 -16.86 8.00 2.05
CA ILE A 37 -18.29 7.84 2.31
C ILE A 37 -18.96 7.34 1.03
N ASP A 38 -19.64 6.20 1.13
CA ASP A 38 -20.55 5.77 0.07
C ASP A 38 -21.72 6.74 -0.02
N VAL A 39 -21.80 7.45 -1.14
CA VAL A 39 -22.93 8.34 -1.43
C VAL A 39 -24.07 7.50 -2.00
N ASP A 40 -24.86 6.92 -1.10
CA ASP A 40 -26.16 6.25 -1.29
C ASP A 40 -26.23 5.10 -2.34
N PRO A 41 -26.38 3.83 -1.90
CA PRO A 41 -26.64 2.66 -2.76
C PRO A 41 -27.87 2.79 -3.67
N GLY A 42 -28.83 3.66 -3.33
CA GLY A 42 -30.02 3.92 -4.15
C GLY A 42 -29.79 4.81 -5.37
N SER A 43 -28.59 5.39 -5.52
CA SER A 43 -28.27 6.37 -6.57
C SER A 43 -27.40 5.83 -7.72
N VAL A 44 -27.18 4.51 -7.78
CA VAL A 44 -26.39 3.82 -8.82
C VAL A 44 -27.12 3.89 -10.16
N LYS A 45 -26.99 5.02 -10.87
CA LYS A 45 -27.10 5.08 -12.32
C LYS A 45 -25.71 4.88 -12.91
N GLU A 46 -25.31 3.61 -13.02
CA GLU A 46 -24.17 3.05 -13.76
C GLU A 46 -22.74 3.47 -13.33
N ARG A 47 -21.86 2.46 -13.19
CA ARG A 47 -20.42 2.68 -12.95
C ARG A 47 -19.75 3.43 -14.11
N PRO A 48 -18.71 4.24 -13.86
CA PRO A 48 -17.94 4.86 -14.94
C PRO A 48 -17.38 3.80 -15.92
N PRO A 49 -17.29 4.12 -17.23
CA PRO A 49 -16.58 3.27 -18.17
C PRO A 49 -15.11 3.08 -17.76
N LEU A 50 -14.59 1.88 -17.97
CA LEU A 50 -13.20 1.53 -17.74
C LEU A 50 -12.48 1.38 -19.08
N ASN A 51 -11.33 2.04 -19.23
CA ASN A 51 -10.36 1.80 -20.28
C ASN A 51 -9.19 1.03 -19.67
N LEU A 52 -9.16 -0.29 -19.90
CA LEU A 52 -8.20 -1.20 -19.30
C LEU A 52 -7.19 -1.70 -20.33
N SER A 53 -5.90 -1.47 -20.07
CA SER A 53 -4.81 -2.14 -20.79
C SER A 53 -4.17 -3.19 -19.89
N LEU A 54 -4.25 -4.46 -20.30
CA LEU A 54 -3.52 -5.56 -19.65
C LEU A 54 -2.15 -5.71 -20.31
N VAL A 55 -1.09 -5.68 -19.50
CA VAL A 55 0.28 -5.90 -19.96
C VAL A 55 0.80 -7.17 -19.30
N LEU A 56 0.93 -8.22 -20.10
CA LEU A 56 1.12 -9.61 -19.67
C LEU A 56 2.52 -10.08 -20.01
N ASP A 57 3.32 -10.32 -18.97
CA ASP A 57 4.61 -11.00 -19.10
C ASP A 57 4.41 -12.46 -19.47
N ARG A 58 5.11 -12.90 -20.50
CA ARG A 58 5.21 -14.32 -20.90
C ARG A 58 6.66 -14.75 -21.04
N SER A 59 7.59 -14.12 -20.34
CA SER A 59 8.99 -14.50 -20.32
C SER A 59 9.19 -15.94 -19.85
N GLY A 60 10.36 -16.52 -20.14
CA GLY A 60 10.64 -17.92 -19.81
C GLY A 60 10.37 -18.31 -18.34
N SER A 61 10.60 -17.42 -17.38
CA SER A 61 10.35 -17.66 -15.95
C SER A 61 8.88 -17.90 -15.60
N MET A 62 7.95 -17.47 -16.45
CA MET A 62 6.52 -17.70 -16.28
C MET A 62 6.12 -19.18 -16.42
N SER A 63 7.03 -20.06 -16.88
CA SER A 63 6.81 -21.52 -16.87
C SER A 63 6.84 -22.13 -15.46
N ASP A 64 7.42 -21.43 -14.49
CA ASP A 64 7.64 -21.97 -13.16
C ASP A 64 6.35 -21.97 -12.33
N GLU A 65 6.14 -23.03 -11.55
CA GLU A 65 5.09 -23.12 -10.51
C GLU A 65 3.67 -22.78 -11.00
N GLY A 66 3.41 -22.99 -12.29
CA GLY A 66 2.11 -22.71 -12.92
C GLY A 66 1.77 -21.22 -13.07
N LYS A 67 2.75 -20.31 -12.92
CA LYS A 67 2.52 -18.85 -12.97
C LYS A 67 1.74 -18.42 -14.20
N ILE A 68 2.07 -18.96 -15.38
CA ILE A 68 1.38 -18.61 -16.63
C ILE A 68 -0.10 -19.03 -16.61
N GLU A 69 -0.44 -20.20 -16.06
CA GLU A 69 -1.83 -20.66 -15.95
C GLU A 69 -2.65 -19.73 -15.05
N TYR A 70 -2.07 -19.26 -13.95
CA TYR A 70 -2.72 -18.28 -13.08
C TYR A 70 -2.83 -16.90 -13.72
N LEU A 71 -1.81 -16.47 -14.48
CA LEU A 71 -1.88 -15.24 -15.28
C LEU A 71 -3.04 -15.31 -16.28
N ARG A 72 -3.15 -16.42 -17.01
CA ARG A 72 -4.27 -16.66 -17.93
C ARG A 72 -5.60 -16.61 -17.17
N ARG A 73 -5.71 -17.23 -16.00
CA ARG A 73 -6.92 -17.21 -15.17
C ARG A 73 -7.28 -15.79 -14.70
N ALA A 74 -6.33 -15.02 -14.19
CA ALA A 74 -6.56 -13.67 -13.71
C ALA A 74 -6.93 -12.70 -14.85
N ALA A 75 -6.22 -12.78 -15.98
CA ALA A 75 -6.55 -12.01 -17.17
C ALA A 75 -7.96 -12.33 -17.69
N LYS A 76 -8.39 -13.61 -17.70
CA LYS A 76 -9.77 -13.97 -18.06
C LYS A 76 -10.80 -13.42 -17.08
N LEU A 77 -10.51 -13.47 -15.77
CA LEU A 77 -11.38 -12.85 -14.75
C LEU A 77 -11.47 -11.32 -14.93
N ALA A 78 -10.40 -10.67 -15.39
CA ALA A 78 -10.43 -9.26 -15.77
C ALA A 78 -11.46 -9.01 -16.86
N VAL A 79 -11.36 -9.78 -17.95
CA VAL A 79 -12.22 -9.67 -19.13
C VAL A 79 -13.68 -9.91 -18.74
N ASP A 80 -13.96 -10.85 -17.84
CA ASP A 80 -15.32 -11.16 -17.37
C ASP A 80 -15.95 -10.04 -16.53
N ARG A 81 -15.14 -9.13 -15.96
CA ARG A 81 -15.63 -7.97 -15.20
C ARG A 81 -15.94 -6.75 -16.08
N LEU A 82 -15.48 -6.76 -17.33
CA LEU A 82 -15.69 -5.66 -18.25
C LEU A 82 -17.10 -5.69 -18.84
N GLY A 83 -17.71 -4.51 -18.94
CA GLY A 83 -18.99 -4.29 -19.59
C GLY A 83 -18.82 -3.80 -21.02
N ASN A 84 -19.91 -3.77 -21.79
CA ASN A 84 -19.94 -3.29 -23.17
C ASN A 84 -19.58 -1.80 -23.36
N ARG A 85 -19.55 -1.02 -22.27
CA ARG A 85 -19.11 0.38 -22.23
C ARG A 85 -17.60 0.52 -22.03
N ASP A 86 -16.91 -0.54 -21.65
CA ASP A 86 -15.48 -0.53 -21.36
C ASP A 86 -14.66 -0.77 -22.62
N THR A 87 -13.41 -0.34 -22.58
CA THR A 87 -12.39 -0.58 -23.60
C THR A 87 -11.33 -1.52 -23.04
N LEU A 88 -10.89 -2.48 -23.85
CA LEU A 88 -9.83 -3.42 -23.52
C LEU A 88 -8.72 -3.35 -24.58
N SER A 89 -7.48 -3.31 -24.13
CA SER A 89 -6.29 -3.70 -24.88
C SER A 89 -5.51 -4.77 -24.12
N ILE A 90 -4.85 -5.66 -24.86
CA ILE A 90 -3.95 -6.67 -24.28
C ILE A 90 -2.62 -6.60 -25.03
N VAL A 91 -1.57 -6.34 -24.29
CA VAL A 91 -0.17 -6.40 -24.73
C VAL A 91 0.46 -7.61 -24.06
N GLU A 92 1.01 -8.51 -24.85
CA GLU A 92 1.89 -9.57 -24.33
C GLU A 92 3.34 -9.16 -24.60
N TYR A 93 4.25 -9.53 -23.71
CA TYR A 93 5.65 -9.22 -23.91
C TYR A 93 6.59 -10.30 -23.37
N ASP A 94 7.71 -10.40 -24.06
CA ASP A 94 8.94 -11.10 -23.68
C ASP A 94 10.11 -10.15 -24.04
N ASP A 95 11.12 -10.57 -24.81
CA ASP A 95 12.06 -9.66 -25.47
C ASP A 95 11.44 -8.88 -26.64
N SER A 96 10.32 -9.37 -27.16
CA SER A 96 9.45 -8.76 -28.16
C SER A 96 8.12 -8.31 -27.55
N ILE A 97 7.53 -7.26 -28.13
CA ILE A 97 6.27 -6.67 -27.65
C ILE A 97 5.21 -6.91 -28.72
N THR A 98 4.16 -7.65 -28.37
CA THR A 98 3.07 -7.98 -29.30
C THR A 98 1.77 -7.40 -28.77
N LEU A 99 1.08 -6.64 -29.63
CA LEU A 99 -0.30 -6.24 -29.37
C LEU A 99 -1.22 -7.42 -29.68
N MET A 100 -1.54 -8.20 -28.66
CA MET A 100 -2.45 -9.34 -28.77
C MET A 100 -3.87 -8.88 -29.10
N TRP A 101 -4.32 -7.82 -28.44
CA TRP A 101 -5.65 -7.25 -28.65
C TRP A 101 -5.59 -5.72 -28.68
N PRO A 102 -5.92 -5.08 -29.81
CA PRO A 102 -5.89 -3.63 -29.93
C PRO A 102 -6.96 -2.98 -29.07
N ALA A 103 -6.72 -1.74 -28.62
CA ALA A 103 -7.67 -1.01 -27.80
C ALA A 103 -9.02 -0.82 -28.52
N ARG A 104 -10.05 -1.51 -28.04
CA ARG A 104 -11.42 -1.41 -28.57
C ARG A 104 -12.46 -1.72 -27.51
N ARG A 105 -13.71 -1.28 -27.75
CA ARG A 105 -14.84 -1.59 -26.87
C ARG A 105 -15.01 -3.10 -26.71
N VAL A 106 -15.32 -3.52 -25.49
CA VAL A 106 -15.52 -4.93 -25.17
C VAL A 106 -16.77 -5.44 -25.90
N GLY A 107 -16.55 -6.44 -26.75
CA GLY A 107 -17.59 -7.15 -27.49
C GLY A 107 -17.62 -8.62 -27.08
N ASN A 108 -17.35 -9.52 -28.03
CA ASN A 108 -17.28 -10.96 -27.74
C ASN A 108 -16.03 -11.29 -26.91
N THR A 109 -16.22 -11.55 -25.62
CA THR A 109 -15.15 -11.90 -24.67
C THR A 109 -14.57 -13.31 -24.92
N GLY A 110 -15.28 -14.19 -25.62
CA GLY A 110 -14.84 -15.57 -25.88
C GLY A 110 -13.57 -15.64 -26.73
N GLU A 111 -13.47 -14.80 -27.77
CA GLU A 111 -12.29 -14.73 -28.64
C GLU A 111 -11.05 -14.28 -27.85
N VAL A 112 -11.20 -13.21 -27.06
CA VAL A 112 -10.14 -12.68 -26.19
C VAL A 112 -9.64 -13.74 -25.22
N LYS A 113 -10.56 -14.44 -24.55
CA LYS A 113 -10.21 -15.49 -23.59
C LYS A 113 -9.49 -16.66 -24.26
N ALA A 114 -9.89 -17.03 -25.47
CA ALA A 114 -9.20 -18.07 -26.25
C ALA A 114 -7.79 -17.64 -26.70
N MET A 115 -7.55 -16.34 -26.94
CA MET A 115 -6.20 -15.81 -27.18
C MET A 115 -5.35 -15.86 -25.91
N ILE A 116 -5.91 -15.45 -24.77
CA ILE A 116 -5.24 -15.54 -23.46
C ILE A 116 -4.85 -16.99 -23.17
N ASP A 117 -5.71 -17.97 -23.46
CA ASP A 117 -5.42 -19.39 -23.24
C ASP A 117 -4.19 -19.93 -23.99
N ARG A 118 -3.72 -19.22 -25.03
CA ARG A 118 -2.55 -19.58 -25.87
C ARG A 118 -1.25 -18.87 -25.45
N LEU A 119 -1.24 -18.14 -24.34
CA LEU A 119 -0.06 -17.41 -23.86
C LEU A 119 1.03 -18.34 -23.34
N ASP A 120 1.99 -18.74 -24.17
CA ASP A 120 3.05 -19.65 -23.74
C ASP A 120 4.34 -18.92 -23.30
N PRO A 121 5.02 -19.37 -22.22
CA PRO A 121 6.27 -18.79 -21.74
C PRO A 121 7.39 -18.90 -22.78
N ARG A 122 8.12 -17.81 -23.05
CA ARG A 122 9.29 -17.76 -23.94
C ARG A 122 10.11 -16.50 -23.75
N GLY A 123 11.37 -16.52 -24.18
CA GLY A 123 12.16 -15.30 -24.36
C GLY A 123 12.63 -14.62 -23.06
N SER A 124 13.16 -13.40 -23.21
CA SER A 124 13.61 -12.54 -22.09
C SER A 124 12.51 -11.55 -21.66
N THR A 125 12.84 -10.45 -20.96
CA THR A 125 11.86 -9.58 -20.29
C THR A 125 12.10 -8.09 -20.62
N ASN A 126 11.43 -7.59 -21.66
CA ASN A 126 11.38 -6.16 -22.02
C ASN A 126 10.19 -5.46 -21.33
N LEU A 127 10.28 -5.38 -20.00
CA LEU A 127 9.23 -4.86 -19.13
C LEU A 127 8.81 -3.43 -19.49
N THR A 128 9.77 -2.52 -19.65
CA THR A 128 9.46 -1.10 -19.94
C THR A 128 8.81 -0.95 -21.30
N GLY A 129 9.25 -1.70 -22.31
CA GLY A 129 8.64 -1.68 -23.63
C GLY A 129 7.21 -2.19 -23.65
N GLY A 130 6.95 -3.33 -22.98
CA GLY A 130 5.58 -3.86 -22.81
C GLY A 130 4.67 -2.87 -22.08
N MET A 131 5.16 -2.31 -20.96
CA MET A 131 4.43 -1.32 -20.18
C MET A 131 4.08 -0.07 -21.00
N MET A 132 5.06 0.51 -21.70
CA MET A 132 4.84 1.73 -22.48
C MET A 132 3.92 1.48 -23.67
N ARG A 133 3.98 0.30 -24.30
CA ARG A 133 3.00 -0.06 -25.32
C ARG A 133 1.58 -0.11 -24.73
N GLY A 134 1.40 -0.66 -23.54
CA GLY A 134 0.10 -0.63 -22.85
C GLY A 134 -0.37 0.79 -22.52
N VAL A 135 0.54 1.68 -22.13
CA VAL A 135 0.25 3.11 -21.96
C VAL A 135 -0.18 3.74 -23.28
N ASP A 136 0.49 3.45 -24.39
CA ASP A 136 0.14 4.00 -25.71
C ASP A 136 -1.24 3.51 -26.19
N GLU A 137 -1.58 2.23 -25.99
CA GLU A 137 -2.92 1.72 -26.27
C GLU A 137 -3.99 2.41 -25.41
N ALA A 138 -3.70 2.59 -24.11
CA ALA A 138 -4.57 3.32 -23.21
C ALA A 138 -4.76 4.79 -23.64
N LYS A 139 -3.70 5.47 -24.13
CA LYS A 139 -3.77 6.82 -24.70
C LYS A 139 -4.55 6.86 -26.00
N ASN A 140 -4.33 5.93 -26.91
CA ASN A 140 -5.00 5.88 -28.20
C ASN A 140 -6.51 5.68 -28.04
N ALA A 141 -6.92 4.89 -27.04
CA ALA A 141 -8.33 4.76 -26.66
C ALA A 141 -8.96 6.08 -26.19
N LEU A 142 -8.18 6.97 -25.55
CA LEU A 142 -8.64 8.31 -25.13
C LEU A 142 -8.87 9.27 -26.31
N GLY A 143 -8.26 9.01 -27.47
CA GLY A 143 -8.41 9.80 -28.69
C GLY A 143 -9.63 9.45 -29.57
N GLY A 144 -10.45 8.49 -29.16
CA GLY A 144 -11.66 8.04 -29.88
C GLY A 144 -12.98 8.32 -29.13
N PRO A 145 -14.14 7.86 -29.63
CA PRO A 145 -15.49 8.06 -29.05
C PRO A 145 -15.71 7.39 -27.67
N ALA A 146 -14.65 7.00 -26.97
CA ALA A 146 -14.64 6.50 -25.59
C ALA A 146 -14.44 7.61 -24.54
N GLN A 147 -14.37 8.87 -24.99
CA GLN A 147 -14.26 10.07 -24.17
C GLN A 147 -15.60 10.41 -23.48
N ALA A 148 -16.19 9.44 -22.78
CA ALA A 148 -17.21 9.75 -21.80
C ALA A 148 -16.52 10.50 -20.64
N ASP A 149 -17.07 11.65 -20.26
CA ASP A 149 -16.64 12.36 -19.06
C ASP A 149 -16.63 11.39 -17.86
N GLY A 150 -15.47 11.22 -17.23
CA GLY A 150 -15.27 10.31 -16.11
C GLY A 150 -14.78 8.89 -16.42
N THR A 151 -14.38 8.55 -17.66
CA THR A 151 -13.73 7.24 -17.95
C THR A 151 -12.49 7.03 -17.09
N ILE A 152 -12.44 5.90 -16.37
CA ILE A 152 -11.27 5.49 -15.60
C ILE A 152 -10.29 4.81 -16.55
N THR A 153 -9.04 5.27 -16.61
CA THR A 153 -8.00 4.64 -17.46
C THR A 153 -6.92 4.00 -16.63
N ARG A 154 -6.72 2.68 -16.83
CA ARG A 154 -5.83 1.85 -16.03
C ARG A 154 -4.97 0.96 -16.91
N VAL A 155 -3.68 0.93 -16.62
CA VAL A 155 -2.74 -0.09 -17.10
C VAL A 155 -2.46 -1.03 -15.93
N ILE A 156 -2.57 -2.34 -16.14
CA ILE A 156 -2.16 -3.35 -15.17
C ILE A 156 -0.99 -4.12 -15.76
N LEU A 157 0.19 -3.93 -15.15
CA LEU A 157 1.43 -4.63 -15.48
C LEU A 157 1.55 -5.88 -14.59
N MET A 158 1.71 -7.04 -15.21
CA MET A 158 1.96 -8.31 -14.53
C MET A 158 3.31 -8.86 -14.98
N SER A 159 4.22 -9.13 -14.04
CA SER A 159 5.58 -9.63 -14.34
C SER A 159 6.14 -10.50 -13.21
N ASP A 160 6.94 -11.51 -13.58
CA ASP A 160 7.71 -12.34 -12.65
C ASP A 160 9.24 -12.20 -12.81
N GLY A 161 9.68 -11.37 -13.76
CA GLY A 161 11.07 -11.26 -14.18
C GLY A 161 11.78 -9.96 -13.79
N LEU A 162 13.09 -9.96 -14.01
CA LEU A 162 13.95 -8.77 -13.94
C LEU A 162 13.85 -8.01 -15.27
N ALA A 163 13.72 -6.68 -15.23
CA ALA A 163 13.86 -5.88 -16.45
C ALA A 163 15.29 -6.02 -16.98
N ASN A 164 15.48 -6.90 -17.96
CA ASN A 164 16.78 -7.26 -18.52
C ASN A 164 16.99 -6.70 -19.93
N VAL A 165 15.93 -6.20 -20.56
CA VAL A 165 15.93 -5.58 -21.89
C VAL A 165 15.22 -4.23 -21.83
N GLY A 166 15.73 -3.24 -22.56
CA GLY A 166 15.14 -1.90 -22.66
C GLY A 166 15.67 -0.92 -21.61
N ILE A 167 14.83 0.04 -21.21
CA ILE A 167 15.17 0.98 -20.12
C ILE A 167 15.03 0.24 -18.79
N THR A 168 16.13 0.15 -18.05
CA THR A 168 16.21 -0.48 -16.72
C THR A 168 16.53 0.53 -15.61
N ASN A 169 16.82 1.78 -15.97
CA ASN A 169 17.12 2.85 -15.04
C ASN A 169 15.84 3.30 -14.27
N PRO A 170 15.78 3.18 -12.94
CA PRO A 170 14.57 3.52 -12.17
C PRO A 170 14.13 5.00 -12.31
N GLN A 171 15.07 5.94 -12.42
CA GLN A 171 14.77 7.37 -12.54
C GLN A 171 14.14 7.71 -13.89
N GLU A 172 14.62 7.08 -14.97
CA GLU A 172 14.03 7.24 -16.31
C GLU A 172 12.62 6.65 -16.36
N ILE A 173 12.44 5.45 -15.80
CA ILE A 173 11.14 4.78 -15.71
C ILE A 173 10.16 5.61 -14.89
N ALA A 174 10.60 6.14 -13.74
CA ALA A 174 9.82 7.07 -12.93
C ALA A 174 9.40 8.34 -13.71
N GLY A 175 10.22 8.82 -14.64
CA GLY A 175 9.89 9.91 -15.56
C GLY A 175 8.75 9.55 -16.51
N LEU A 176 8.84 8.38 -17.15
CA LEU A 176 7.84 7.88 -18.10
C LEU A 176 6.47 7.67 -17.44
N VAL A 177 6.43 6.99 -16.29
CA VAL A 177 5.17 6.69 -15.59
C VAL A 177 4.52 7.94 -14.98
N ARG A 178 5.32 8.95 -14.56
CA ARG A 178 4.79 10.28 -14.19
C ARG A 178 4.18 10.99 -15.39
N GLY A 179 4.72 10.80 -16.58
CA GLY A 179 4.14 11.25 -17.84
C GLY A 179 2.73 10.66 -18.03
N ALA A 180 2.61 9.33 -17.97
CA ALA A 180 1.32 8.63 -18.09
C ALA A 180 0.30 9.12 -17.04
N LYS A 181 0.73 9.29 -15.77
CA LYS A 181 -0.12 9.81 -14.70
C LYS A 181 -0.67 11.20 -15.00
N ARG A 182 0.13 12.10 -15.56
CA ARG A 182 -0.33 13.45 -15.98
C ARG A 182 -1.35 13.39 -17.11
N ASP A 183 -1.26 12.39 -17.96
CA ASP A 183 -2.22 12.13 -19.04
C ASP A 183 -3.50 11.42 -18.55
N GLY A 184 -3.67 11.26 -17.23
CA GLY A 184 -4.84 10.62 -16.62
C GLY A 184 -4.77 9.08 -16.60
N ILE A 185 -3.63 8.49 -16.94
CA ILE A 185 -3.43 7.04 -17.02
C ILE A 185 -2.73 6.58 -15.74
N ARG A 186 -3.42 5.72 -14.97
CA ARG A 186 -2.83 5.11 -13.77
C ARG A 186 -2.23 3.75 -14.10
N ILE A 187 -1.11 3.43 -13.48
CA ILE A 187 -0.39 2.16 -13.71
C ILE A 187 -0.29 1.40 -12.38
N SER A 188 -0.87 0.20 -12.34
CA SER A 188 -0.71 -0.74 -11.23
C SER A 188 0.23 -1.86 -11.64
N ALA A 189 1.04 -2.36 -10.71
CA ALA A 189 2.06 -3.37 -10.96
C ALA A 189 1.82 -4.59 -10.04
N MET A 190 1.87 -5.79 -10.62
CA MET A 190 1.70 -7.06 -9.94
C MET A 190 2.96 -7.90 -10.15
N GLY A 191 3.73 -8.08 -9.08
CA GLY A 191 4.94 -8.89 -9.07
C GLY A 191 4.64 -10.33 -8.66
N LEU A 192 5.10 -11.31 -9.44
CA LEU A 192 4.82 -12.73 -9.27
C LEU A 192 6.03 -13.52 -8.78
N GLY A 193 5.84 -14.30 -7.71
CA GLY A 193 6.89 -15.18 -7.19
C GLY A 193 8.12 -14.42 -6.68
N ARG A 194 9.22 -15.12 -6.42
CA ARG A 194 10.32 -14.57 -5.61
C ARG A 194 11.43 -13.87 -6.40
N ASP A 195 11.34 -13.76 -7.72
CA ASP A 195 12.50 -13.42 -8.56
C ASP A 195 12.40 -12.17 -9.47
N TYR A 196 11.35 -11.35 -9.33
CA TYR A 196 11.25 -10.06 -10.04
C TYR A 196 11.94 -8.88 -9.32
N ASP A 197 12.09 -7.77 -10.04
CA ASP A 197 12.60 -6.48 -9.55
C ASP A 197 11.51 -5.69 -8.80
N GLU A 198 11.51 -5.81 -7.48
CA GLU A 198 10.52 -5.15 -6.61
C GLU A 198 10.68 -3.63 -6.57
N ASP A 199 11.92 -3.13 -6.52
CA ASP A 199 12.17 -1.70 -6.44
C ASP A 199 11.64 -1.01 -7.71
N LEU A 200 11.84 -1.65 -8.86
CA LEU A 200 11.28 -1.21 -10.13
C LEU A 200 9.75 -1.25 -10.14
N MET A 201 9.14 -2.40 -9.82
CA MET A 201 7.69 -2.58 -9.88
C MET A 201 6.95 -1.66 -8.91
N GLN A 202 7.49 -1.48 -7.70
CA GLN A 202 6.97 -0.53 -6.73
C GLN A 202 7.12 0.91 -7.25
N ALA A 203 8.28 1.27 -7.80
CA ALA A 203 8.50 2.60 -8.37
C ALA A 203 7.54 2.89 -9.53
N VAL A 204 7.27 1.92 -10.41
CA VAL A 204 6.30 2.02 -11.50
C VAL A 204 4.91 2.33 -10.96
N ALA A 205 4.43 1.57 -9.98
CA ALA A 205 3.10 1.78 -9.42
C ALA A 205 2.99 3.12 -8.69
N GLU A 206 3.94 3.45 -7.81
CA GLU A 206 3.91 4.68 -7.01
C GLU A 206 3.97 5.94 -7.90
N ASN A 207 4.90 5.95 -8.86
CA ASN A 207 5.05 7.11 -9.75
C ASN A 207 3.96 7.14 -10.84
N GLY A 208 3.41 5.99 -11.21
CA GLY A 208 2.26 5.85 -12.12
C GLY A 208 0.91 6.11 -11.47
N GLY A 209 0.85 6.27 -10.14
CA GLY A 209 -0.38 6.56 -9.39
C GLY A 209 -1.37 5.40 -9.34
N GLY A 210 -0.88 4.17 -9.45
CA GLY A 210 -1.62 2.94 -9.15
C GLY A 210 -1.04 2.21 -7.95
N ARG A 211 -1.36 0.92 -7.82
CA ARG A 211 -0.99 0.11 -6.65
C ARG A 211 0.00 -0.98 -7.03
N TYR A 212 0.84 -1.30 -6.08
CA TYR A 212 1.77 -2.41 -6.18
C TYR A 212 1.24 -3.60 -5.38
N TYR A 213 1.26 -4.78 -5.99
CA TYR A 213 0.84 -6.03 -5.38
C TYR A 213 1.94 -7.08 -5.53
N TYR A 214 2.31 -7.69 -4.42
CA TYR A 214 3.14 -8.89 -4.42
C TYR A 214 2.26 -10.13 -4.33
N ILE A 215 2.45 -11.03 -5.28
CA ILE A 215 1.74 -12.30 -5.40
C ILE A 215 2.75 -13.40 -5.11
N GLU A 216 2.79 -13.84 -3.85
CA GLU A 216 3.68 -14.92 -3.43
C GLU A 216 3.24 -16.25 -4.05
N HIS A 217 1.95 -16.54 -3.94
CA HIS A 217 1.36 -17.74 -4.52
C HIS A 217 0.44 -17.37 -5.68
N PRO A 218 0.60 -18.01 -6.84
CA PRO A 218 -0.23 -17.72 -8.01
C PRO A 218 -1.75 -17.86 -7.76
N THR A 219 -2.18 -18.66 -6.78
CA THR A 219 -3.58 -18.79 -6.34
C THR A 219 -4.21 -17.46 -5.89
N GLN A 220 -3.41 -16.54 -5.34
CA GLN A 220 -3.84 -15.22 -4.86
C GLN A 220 -4.11 -14.23 -6.00
N MET A 221 -3.56 -14.49 -7.19
CA MET A 221 -3.57 -13.53 -8.30
C MET A 221 -4.99 -13.13 -8.71
N ALA A 222 -5.91 -14.10 -8.77
CA ALA A 222 -7.31 -13.86 -9.10
C ALA A 222 -7.96 -12.84 -8.14
N ARG A 223 -7.69 -12.96 -6.83
CA ARG A 223 -8.23 -12.05 -5.82
C ARG A 223 -7.56 -10.69 -5.86
N VAL A 224 -6.23 -10.63 -5.93
CA VAL A 224 -5.46 -9.39 -6.11
C VAL A 224 -6.04 -8.57 -7.26
N PHE A 225 -6.29 -9.26 -8.37
CA PHE A 225 -6.84 -8.65 -9.56
C PHE A 225 -8.28 -8.14 -9.35
N GLN A 226 -9.13 -8.92 -8.68
CA GLN A 226 -10.47 -8.51 -8.31
C GLN A 226 -10.48 -7.33 -7.32
N GLU A 227 -9.55 -7.30 -6.36
CA GLU A 227 -9.40 -6.19 -5.41
C GLU A 227 -8.97 -4.90 -6.15
N GLU A 228 -8.01 -4.99 -7.06
CA GLU A 228 -7.61 -3.85 -7.90
C GLU A 228 -8.80 -3.35 -8.75
N LEU A 229 -9.43 -4.21 -9.55
CA LEU A 229 -10.56 -3.78 -10.40
C LEU A 229 -11.77 -3.32 -9.60
N GLY A 230 -12.11 -4.02 -8.51
CA GLY A 230 -13.24 -3.67 -7.64
C GLY A 230 -13.06 -2.28 -7.05
N SER A 231 -11.84 -2.00 -6.54
CA SER A 231 -11.53 -0.69 -5.98
C SER A 231 -11.76 0.45 -6.99
N LEU A 232 -11.46 0.26 -8.28
CA LEU A 232 -11.68 1.32 -9.29
C LEU A 232 -13.13 1.82 -9.30
N PHE A 233 -14.10 0.94 -9.13
CA PHE A 233 -15.53 1.29 -9.20
C PHE A 233 -16.07 1.88 -7.90
N ASP A 234 -15.42 1.60 -6.78
CA ASP A 234 -15.75 2.16 -5.48
C ASP A 234 -15.01 3.48 -5.22
N THR A 235 -14.30 4.04 -6.20
CA THR A 235 -13.60 5.32 -6.01
C THR A 235 -14.61 6.40 -5.66
N VAL A 236 -14.40 7.07 -4.52
CA VAL A 236 -15.26 8.17 -4.05
C VAL A 236 -14.54 9.52 -4.10
N ALA A 237 -13.19 9.51 -4.03
CA ALA A 237 -12.37 10.71 -4.17
C ALA A 237 -11.06 10.44 -4.92
N ARG A 238 -10.67 11.41 -5.73
CA ARG A 238 -9.50 11.39 -6.63
C ARG A 238 -8.74 12.72 -6.56
N ASP A 239 -7.52 12.72 -7.08
CA ASP A 239 -6.62 13.88 -7.06
C ASP A 239 -6.46 14.48 -5.64
N ILE A 240 -6.35 13.60 -4.64
CA ILE A 240 -6.30 14.01 -3.24
C ILE A 240 -4.94 14.67 -2.98
N GLU A 241 -4.97 15.83 -2.33
CA GLU A 241 -3.79 16.60 -1.95
C GLU A 241 -3.91 17.03 -0.49
N ILE A 242 -2.94 16.65 0.33
CA ILE A 242 -2.76 17.22 1.66
C ILE A 242 -1.79 18.40 1.60
N ARG A 243 -2.17 19.51 2.22
CA ARG A 243 -1.34 20.70 2.40
C ARG A 243 -1.29 21.08 3.87
N PHE A 244 -0.13 21.50 4.32
CA PHE A 244 0.03 22.17 5.60
C PHE A 244 0.76 23.49 5.40
N SER A 245 0.22 24.55 5.97
CA SER A 245 0.83 25.88 6.04
C SER A 245 1.09 26.22 7.50
N GLY A 246 2.36 26.18 7.90
CA GLY A 246 2.80 26.39 9.27
C GLY A 246 3.10 27.85 9.62
N THR A 247 2.96 28.20 10.89
CA THR A 247 3.39 29.49 11.44
C THR A 247 4.92 29.53 11.65
N ALA A 248 5.46 30.68 12.07
CA ALA A 248 6.89 30.83 12.35
C ALA A 248 7.43 29.90 13.44
N ILE A 249 6.54 29.36 14.29
CA ILE A 249 6.86 28.40 15.36
C ILE A 249 7.22 27.02 14.81
N VAL A 250 6.64 26.63 13.67
CA VAL A 250 6.98 25.38 13.01
C VAL A 250 8.30 25.58 12.30
N ARG A 251 9.32 24.81 12.65
CA ARG A 251 10.63 24.85 11.99
C ARG A 251 10.66 23.99 10.75
N LYS A 252 10.02 22.83 10.84
CA LYS A 252 10.02 21.81 9.81
C LYS A 252 8.73 21.00 9.88
N VAL A 253 8.13 20.71 8.73
CA VAL A 253 7.04 19.75 8.59
C VAL A 253 7.41 18.68 7.56
N GLU A 254 7.03 17.44 7.84
CA GLU A 254 7.22 16.29 6.94
C GLU A 254 5.95 15.44 6.92
N VAL A 255 5.54 14.97 5.73
CA VAL A 255 4.52 13.92 5.63
C VAL A 255 5.19 12.56 5.79
N VAL A 256 4.89 11.87 6.89
CA VAL A 256 5.54 10.59 7.21
C VAL A 256 5.27 9.55 6.13
N GLY A 257 6.32 8.93 5.59
CA GLY A 257 6.25 7.93 4.52
C GLY A 257 6.45 8.49 3.11
N TYR A 258 6.56 9.81 2.97
CA TYR A 258 6.87 10.48 1.71
C TYR A 258 8.24 11.15 1.80
N ASP A 259 8.99 11.13 0.69
CA ASP A 259 10.30 11.77 0.62
C ASP A 259 10.09 13.29 0.42
N ASP A 260 9.98 14.01 1.53
CA ASP A 260 9.81 15.47 1.52
C ASP A 260 11.15 16.15 1.25
N ALA A 261 11.37 16.60 0.01
CA ALA A 261 12.54 17.41 -0.33
C ALA A 261 12.56 18.68 0.54
N ASN A 262 13.63 18.83 1.34
CA ASN A 262 13.95 19.96 2.21
C ASN A 262 12.75 20.51 3.00
N GLY A 263 12.48 19.90 4.16
CA GLY A 263 11.39 20.32 5.05
C GLY A 263 11.43 21.82 5.33
N THR A 264 10.40 22.50 4.85
CA THR A 264 10.13 23.91 5.15
C THR A 264 9.08 24.00 6.26
N ARG A 265 8.52 25.17 6.50
CA ARG A 265 7.34 25.35 7.37
C ARG A 265 6.03 24.92 6.69
N GLU A 266 6.11 24.53 5.42
CA GLU A 266 4.98 24.11 4.60
C GLU A 266 5.25 22.76 3.94
N THR A 267 4.19 22.00 3.66
CA THR A 267 4.27 20.81 2.82
C THR A 267 3.01 20.64 1.97
N LYS A 268 3.16 19.95 0.85
CA LYS A 268 2.10 19.71 -0.14
C LYS A 268 2.31 18.35 -0.79
N ARG A 269 1.42 17.38 -0.57
CA ARG A 269 1.57 16.03 -1.10
C ARG A 269 0.29 15.50 -1.72
N GLY A 270 0.45 14.94 -2.93
CA GLY A 270 -0.58 14.13 -3.55
C GLY A 270 -0.66 12.77 -2.87
N LEU A 271 -1.88 12.30 -2.66
CA LEU A 271 -2.20 11.00 -2.09
C LEU A 271 -2.89 10.14 -3.14
N ASP A 272 -2.95 8.83 -2.89
CA ASP A 272 -3.69 7.91 -3.77
C ASP A 272 -5.19 8.18 -3.68
N ASP A 273 -5.95 7.72 -4.67
CA ASP A 273 -7.40 7.81 -4.67
C ASP A 273 -7.99 7.04 -3.47
N VAL A 274 -9.19 7.39 -3.03
CA VAL A 274 -9.87 6.78 -1.87
C VAL A 274 -11.18 6.14 -2.31
N PHE A 275 -11.41 4.94 -1.79
CA PHE A 275 -12.57 4.11 -2.12
C PHE A 275 -13.66 4.16 -1.03
N GLY A 276 -14.88 3.79 -1.37
CA GLY A 276 -16.03 3.70 -0.46
C GLY A 276 -15.71 2.80 0.74
N GLY A 277 -15.98 3.29 1.94
CA GLY A 277 -15.67 2.58 3.19
C GLY A 277 -14.18 2.50 3.54
N GLU A 278 -13.27 2.92 2.65
CA GLU A 278 -11.84 2.93 2.94
C GLU A 278 -11.52 3.98 4.01
N LYS A 279 -10.79 3.57 5.03
CA LYS A 279 -10.23 4.45 6.06
C LYS A 279 -8.75 4.60 5.82
N ARG A 280 -8.27 5.84 5.80
CA ARG A 280 -6.85 6.16 5.63
C ARG A 280 -6.40 7.20 6.65
N SER A 281 -5.15 7.07 7.06
CA SER A 281 -4.48 7.96 8.00
C SER A 281 -3.18 8.47 7.42
N VAL A 282 -3.02 9.79 7.37
CA VAL A 282 -1.78 10.46 6.96
C VAL A 282 -1.22 11.22 8.15
N LEU A 283 0.08 11.12 8.38
CA LEU A 283 0.72 11.76 9.53
C LEU A 283 1.63 12.90 9.07
N LEU A 284 1.48 14.05 9.72
CA LEU A 284 2.39 15.18 9.63
C LEU A 284 3.27 15.18 10.86
N ARG A 285 4.58 15.11 10.68
CA ARG A 285 5.59 15.29 11.73
C ARG A 285 6.04 16.74 11.71
N MET A 286 5.85 17.47 12.81
CA MET A 286 6.21 18.88 12.94
C MET A 286 7.26 19.07 14.02
N GLU A 287 8.36 19.75 13.69
CA GLU A 287 9.32 20.26 14.67
C GLU A 287 8.87 21.66 15.11
N VAL A 288 8.47 21.77 16.36
CA VAL A 288 7.81 22.95 16.94
C VAL A 288 8.73 23.58 17.99
N ALA A 289 8.99 24.87 17.85
CA ALA A 289 9.78 25.63 18.82
C ALA A 289 8.89 26.26 19.90
N ALA A 290 8.31 25.46 20.78
CA ALA A 290 7.27 25.93 21.69
C ALA A 290 7.79 26.99 22.70
N PRO A 291 7.06 28.11 22.90
CA PRO A 291 7.36 29.07 23.97
C PRO A 291 7.21 28.41 25.35
N SER A 292 7.66 29.09 26.41
CA SER A 292 7.61 28.54 27.78
C SER A 292 6.19 28.26 28.28
N SER A 293 5.20 29.05 27.85
CA SER A 293 3.81 28.85 28.21
C SER A 293 2.84 29.49 27.21
N GLY A 294 1.57 29.06 27.27
CA GLY A 294 0.47 29.67 26.52
C GLY A 294 0.05 28.88 25.30
N ARG A 295 -1.02 29.33 24.65
CA ARG A 295 -1.56 28.68 23.44
C ARG A 295 -0.76 29.12 22.21
N VAL A 296 -0.39 28.15 21.39
CA VAL A 296 0.51 28.30 20.25
C VAL A 296 -0.20 27.85 18.99
N ASP A 297 -0.31 28.74 18.02
CA ASP A 297 -0.82 28.40 16.69
C ASP A 297 0.27 27.70 15.87
N LEU A 298 -0.03 26.49 15.40
CA LEU A 298 0.87 25.73 14.54
C LEU A 298 0.61 26.02 13.06
N GLY A 299 -0.59 26.45 12.69
CA GLY A 299 -1.01 26.68 11.31
C GLY A 299 -2.24 25.86 10.91
N GLN A 300 -2.37 25.55 9.62
CA GLN A 300 -3.57 24.91 9.08
C GLN A 300 -3.24 23.72 8.18
N VAL A 301 -3.96 22.62 8.40
CA VAL A 301 -4.03 21.48 7.47
C VAL A 301 -5.21 21.67 6.54
N THR A 302 -5.01 21.47 5.25
CA THR A 302 -6.06 21.44 4.22
C THR A 302 -5.93 20.16 3.40
N VAL A 303 -7.05 19.47 3.17
CA VAL A 303 -7.13 18.36 2.24
C VAL A 303 -8.03 18.76 1.10
N ASN A 304 -7.47 18.82 -0.11
CA ASN A 304 -8.18 19.08 -1.36
C ASN A 304 -8.41 17.76 -2.08
N TYR A 305 -9.54 17.60 -2.75
CA TYR A 305 -9.83 16.43 -3.56
C TYR A 305 -10.88 16.75 -4.63
N LYS A 306 -11.04 15.87 -5.61
CA LYS A 306 -12.18 15.88 -6.53
C LYS A 306 -13.08 14.69 -6.24
N THR A 307 -14.39 14.89 -6.28
CA THR A 307 -15.33 13.78 -6.22
C THR A 307 -15.10 12.85 -7.42
N ALA A 308 -15.17 11.54 -7.20
CA ALA A 308 -15.08 10.58 -8.31
C ALA A 308 -16.22 10.81 -9.32
N LYS A 309 -17.45 10.98 -8.81
CA LYS A 309 -18.63 11.32 -9.61
C LYS A 309 -18.69 12.82 -9.88
N GLY A 310 -18.67 13.22 -11.16
CA GLY A 310 -18.82 14.61 -11.60
C GLY A 310 -17.57 15.49 -11.47
N GLY A 311 -16.51 15.04 -10.79
CA GLY A 311 -15.22 15.75 -10.74
C GLY A 311 -15.24 17.07 -9.96
N GLU A 312 -16.23 17.26 -9.08
CA GLU A 312 -16.39 18.48 -8.28
C GLU A 312 -15.20 18.64 -7.33
N ALA A 313 -14.54 19.79 -7.35
CA ALA A 313 -13.46 20.10 -6.43
C ALA A 313 -14.01 20.41 -5.03
N LYS A 314 -13.47 19.73 -4.01
CA LYS A 314 -13.85 19.87 -2.61
C LYS A 314 -12.62 19.98 -1.71
N SER A 315 -12.83 20.54 -0.53
CA SER A 315 -11.78 20.67 0.47
C SER A 315 -12.33 20.67 1.88
N PHE A 316 -11.55 20.17 2.84
CA PHE A 316 -11.75 20.47 4.26
C PHE A 316 -10.45 20.95 4.89
N SER A 317 -10.56 21.84 5.87
CA SER A 317 -9.42 22.42 6.55
C SER A 317 -9.61 22.42 8.07
N GLN A 318 -8.51 22.28 8.81
CA GLN A 318 -8.49 22.34 10.25
C GLN A 318 -7.27 23.11 10.73
N SER A 319 -7.50 24.16 11.53
CA SER A 319 -6.43 24.88 12.21
C SER A 319 -5.91 24.06 13.40
N LEU A 320 -4.60 24.07 13.60
CA LEU A 320 -3.90 23.30 14.62
C LEU A 320 -3.27 24.24 15.65
N SER A 321 -3.49 23.97 16.93
CA SER A 321 -2.86 24.69 18.02
C SER A 321 -2.49 23.74 19.15
N VAL A 322 -1.43 24.05 19.88
CA VAL A 322 -1.02 23.34 21.10
C VAL A 322 -0.94 24.29 22.29
N ASP A 323 -1.11 23.76 23.50
CA ASP A 323 -0.83 24.49 24.73
C ASP A 323 0.59 24.18 25.20
N ALA A 324 1.42 25.19 25.40
CA ALA A 324 2.75 25.04 25.98
C ALA A 324 2.70 25.17 27.51
N THR A 325 3.40 24.30 28.21
CA THR A 325 3.53 24.32 29.67
C THR A 325 4.87 23.77 30.12
N THR A 326 5.36 24.16 31.29
CA THR A 326 6.55 23.54 31.91
C THR A 326 6.21 22.31 32.76
N ASP A 327 4.92 22.03 33.00
CA ASP A 327 4.45 20.88 33.77
C ASP A 327 4.43 19.60 32.91
N ARG A 328 5.42 18.72 33.14
CA ARG A 328 5.51 17.40 32.47
C ARG A 328 4.32 16.49 32.77
N ALA A 329 3.70 16.60 33.95
CA ALA A 329 2.54 15.78 34.31
C ALA A 329 1.28 16.23 33.56
N ALA A 330 1.11 17.54 33.32
CA ALA A 330 0.05 18.06 32.46
C ALA A 330 0.21 17.54 31.01
N VAL A 331 1.42 17.60 30.45
CA VAL A 331 1.71 17.06 29.10
C VAL A 331 1.35 15.58 29.00
N SER A 332 1.75 14.77 30.00
CA SER A 332 1.45 13.34 30.02
C SER A 332 -0.05 13.05 30.07
N ARG A 333 -0.81 13.78 30.90
CA ARG A 333 -2.27 13.62 31.04
C ARG A 333 -3.05 14.06 29.80
N ALA A 334 -2.59 15.10 29.11
CA ALA A 334 -3.24 15.63 27.92
C ALA A 334 -2.97 14.82 26.63
N ARG A 335 -2.04 13.85 26.68
CA ARG A 335 -1.66 13.04 25.53
C ARG A 335 -2.86 12.29 24.93
N ASN A 336 -3.05 12.41 23.62
CA ASN A 336 -3.99 11.59 22.88
C ASN A 336 -3.35 10.22 22.62
N LYS A 337 -3.81 9.18 23.34
CA LYS A 337 -3.24 7.83 23.25
C LYS A 337 -3.36 7.22 21.86
N GLU A 338 -4.50 7.37 21.20
CA GLU A 338 -4.74 6.81 19.86
C GLU A 338 -3.81 7.45 18.82
N ALA A 339 -3.79 8.79 18.77
CA ALA A 339 -2.92 9.51 17.86
C ALA A 339 -1.43 9.27 18.18
N SER A 340 -1.07 9.14 19.46
CA SER A 340 0.29 8.79 19.89
C SER A 340 0.69 7.38 19.47
N ALA A 341 -0.21 6.40 19.53
CA ALA A 341 0.06 5.04 19.05
C ALA A 341 0.28 5.03 17.52
N GLN A 342 -0.58 5.73 16.77
CA GLN A 342 -0.43 5.88 15.31
C GLN A 342 0.89 6.57 14.94
N ALA A 343 1.28 7.63 15.66
CA ALA A 343 2.57 8.31 15.49
C ALA A 343 3.75 7.40 15.81
N THR A 344 3.65 6.64 16.89
CA THR A 344 4.68 5.68 17.33
C THR A 344 4.92 4.60 16.27
N LEU A 345 3.85 4.03 15.71
CA LEU A 345 3.94 3.05 14.62
C LEU A 345 4.59 3.65 13.37
N ALA A 346 4.13 4.83 12.94
CA ALA A 346 4.67 5.49 11.75
C ALA A 346 6.16 5.83 11.88
N GLU A 347 6.58 6.30 13.06
CA GLU A 347 7.98 6.59 13.35
C GLU A 347 8.81 5.30 13.35
N SER A 348 8.26 4.20 13.86
CA SER A 348 8.94 2.91 13.81
C SER A 348 9.15 2.42 12.38
N ASP A 349 8.17 2.58 11.49
CA ASP A 349 8.29 2.25 10.07
C ASP A 349 9.34 3.13 9.38
N ARG A 350 9.41 4.42 9.74
CA ARG A 350 10.43 5.35 9.23
C ARG A 350 11.84 4.91 9.63
N VAL A 351 12.04 4.54 10.90
CA VAL A 351 13.34 4.03 11.38
C VAL A 351 13.69 2.71 10.71
N GLN A 352 12.73 1.80 10.56
CA GLN A 352 12.92 0.50 9.91
C GLN A 352 13.29 0.63 8.43
N LYS A 353 12.72 1.59 7.70
CA LYS A 353 13.12 1.91 6.31
C LYS A 353 14.61 2.23 6.20
N GLU A 354 15.18 2.95 7.17
CA GLU A 354 16.62 3.21 7.21
C GLU A 354 17.44 1.96 7.53
N GLN A 355 16.89 1.01 8.30
CA GLN A 355 17.59 -0.24 8.61
C GLN A 355 17.65 -1.18 7.40
N VAL A 356 16.60 -1.20 6.57
CA VAL A 356 16.63 -1.91 5.27
C VAL A 356 17.77 -1.41 4.40
N LYS A 357 18.02 -0.09 4.34
CA LYS A 357 19.14 0.48 3.58
C LYS A 357 20.50 0.04 4.13
N LEU A 358 20.65 -0.07 5.46
CA LEU A 358 21.87 -0.58 6.08
C LEU A 358 22.12 -2.04 5.72
N VAL A 359 21.07 -2.88 5.72
CA VAL A 359 21.17 -4.29 5.30
C VAL A 359 21.55 -4.39 3.82
N GLN A 360 20.96 -3.57 2.94
CA GLN A 360 21.37 -3.50 1.53
C GLN A 360 22.84 -3.09 1.36
N ALA A 361 23.36 -2.25 2.27
CA ALA A 361 24.76 -1.84 2.30
C ALA A 361 25.69 -2.84 3.03
N GLY A 362 25.21 -4.02 3.41
CA GLY A 362 25.98 -5.04 4.14
C GLY A 362 26.25 -4.72 5.62
N ARG A 363 25.66 -3.65 6.18
CA ARG A 363 25.85 -3.20 7.57
C ARG A 363 24.86 -3.87 8.52
N HIS A 364 24.88 -5.20 8.58
CA HIS A 364 23.86 -6.00 9.27
C HIS A 364 23.88 -5.79 10.80
N ASP A 365 25.07 -5.76 11.42
CA ASP A 365 25.20 -5.60 12.87
C ASP A 365 24.65 -4.27 13.38
N GLU A 366 24.83 -3.20 12.60
CA GLU A 366 24.31 -1.88 12.93
C GLU A 366 22.79 -1.84 12.78
N ALA A 367 22.25 -2.40 11.68
CA ALA A 367 20.81 -2.53 11.50
C ALA A 367 20.17 -3.30 12.67
N LYS A 368 20.76 -4.44 13.07
CA LYS A 368 20.29 -5.24 14.20
C LYS A 368 20.33 -4.48 15.53
N LYS A 369 21.43 -3.77 15.80
CA LYS A 369 21.57 -2.95 17.01
C LYS A 369 20.49 -1.86 17.08
N ASN A 370 20.25 -1.19 15.95
CA ASN A 370 19.25 -0.13 15.84
C ASN A 370 17.82 -0.67 16.00
N MET A 371 17.50 -1.78 15.35
CA MET A 371 16.20 -2.46 15.50
C MET A 371 15.98 -2.95 16.94
N THR A 372 17.01 -3.47 17.61
CA THR A 372 16.95 -3.85 19.04
C THR A 372 16.66 -2.63 19.93
N ALA A 373 17.34 -1.50 19.67
CA ALA A 373 17.07 -0.26 20.38
C ALA A 373 15.65 0.25 20.12
N LEU A 374 15.15 0.14 18.89
CA LEU A 374 13.79 0.50 18.51
C LEU A 374 12.75 -0.33 19.26
N ALA A 375 12.90 -1.66 19.31
CA ALA A 375 12.01 -2.54 20.07
C ALA A 375 11.93 -2.16 21.56
N LYS A 376 13.08 -1.82 22.16
CA LYS A 376 13.16 -1.36 23.55
C LYS A 376 12.43 -0.01 23.75
N ASP A 377 12.67 0.97 22.89
CA ASP A 377 12.00 2.27 22.95
C ASP A 377 10.47 2.14 22.80
N LEU A 378 10.03 1.32 21.84
CA LEU A 378 8.61 1.02 21.66
C LEU A 378 8.00 0.35 22.89
N SER A 379 8.71 -0.59 23.52
CA SER A 379 8.26 -1.25 24.75
C SER A 379 8.08 -0.25 25.90
N GLU A 380 9.04 0.66 26.09
CA GLU A 380 8.93 1.71 27.11
C GLU A 380 7.74 2.66 26.84
N LYS A 381 7.56 3.10 25.59
CA LYS A 381 6.40 3.92 25.19
C LYS A 381 5.09 3.18 25.44
N ASN A 382 5.03 1.89 25.11
CA ASN A 382 3.81 1.11 25.21
C ASN A 382 3.35 0.82 26.65
N LYS A 383 4.23 0.94 27.66
CA LYS A 383 3.82 0.89 29.08
C LYS A 383 2.74 1.94 29.41
N SER A 384 2.80 3.10 28.76
CA SER A 384 1.84 4.20 28.96
C SER A 384 0.67 4.20 27.97
N LEU A 385 0.95 3.83 26.71
CA LEU A 385 -0.05 3.77 25.66
C LEU A 385 -1.02 2.59 25.85
N ASN A 386 -0.49 1.44 26.30
CA ASN A 386 -1.22 0.18 26.42
C ASN A 386 -1.95 -0.18 25.11
N ASP A 387 -1.25 -0.06 23.99
CA ASP A 387 -1.79 -0.28 22.65
C ASP A 387 -1.32 -1.62 22.08
N GLU A 388 -2.28 -2.42 21.63
CA GLU A 388 -2.04 -3.77 21.11
C GLU A 388 -1.30 -3.74 19.76
N ARG A 389 -1.53 -2.73 18.91
CA ARG A 389 -0.83 -2.61 17.62
C ARG A 389 0.66 -2.33 17.85
N VAL A 390 0.98 -1.48 18.84
CA VAL A 390 2.37 -1.22 19.24
C VAL A 390 3.01 -2.49 19.82
N ARG A 391 2.28 -3.28 20.61
CA ARG A 391 2.75 -4.58 21.12
C ARG A 391 3.10 -5.53 19.98
N ARG A 392 2.23 -5.66 18.98
CA ARG A 392 2.45 -6.50 17.80
C ARG A 392 3.63 -6.00 16.95
N LYS A 393 3.80 -4.68 16.82
CA LYS A 393 4.97 -4.09 16.15
C LYS A 393 6.28 -4.48 16.86
N ILE A 394 6.30 -4.51 18.19
CA ILE A 394 7.48 -4.94 18.95
C ILE A 394 7.81 -6.40 18.67
N GLU A 395 6.80 -7.28 18.70
CA GLU A 395 6.96 -8.69 18.34
C GLU A 395 7.51 -8.85 16.90
N ALA A 396 6.91 -8.13 15.96
CA ALA A 396 7.34 -8.10 14.56
C ALA A 396 8.80 -7.70 14.39
N ILE A 397 9.25 -6.67 15.08
CA ILE A 397 10.65 -6.22 15.07
C ILE A 397 11.59 -7.29 15.65
N ASN A 398 11.18 -7.97 16.71
CA ASN A 398 12.01 -9.02 17.33
C ASN A 398 12.18 -10.22 16.38
N VAL A 399 11.10 -10.65 15.74
CA VAL A 399 11.15 -11.71 14.72
C VAL A 399 12.05 -11.29 13.56
N GLU A 400 11.92 -10.06 13.07
CA GLU A 400 12.78 -9.55 12.01
C GLU A 400 14.26 -9.48 12.41
N ASN A 401 14.58 -9.18 13.67
CA ASN A 401 15.96 -9.24 14.16
C ASN A 401 16.55 -10.65 14.13
N ASP A 402 15.73 -11.65 14.43
CA ASP A 402 16.11 -13.06 14.35
C ASP A 402 16.29 -13.49 12.89
N GLN A 403 15.36 -13.11 12.02
CA GLN A 403 15.47 -13.33 10.56
C GLN A 403 16.70 -12.63 9.97
N MET A 404 16.99 -11.39 10.36
CA MET A 404 18.18 -10.64 9.91
C MET A 404 19.47 -11.36 10.31
N SER A 405 19.48 -12.05 11.45
CA SER A 405 20.61 -12.86 11.89
C SER A 405 20.82 -14.09 11.00
N ARG A 406 19.73 -14.73 10.55
CA ARG A 406 19.77 -15.83 9.56
C ARG A 406 20.16 -15.30 8.18
N ALA A 407 19.62 -14.16 7.76
CA ALA A 407 19.92 -13.50 6.50
C ALA A 407 21.40 -13.14 6.29
N ALA A 408 22.18 -13.01 7.36
CA ALA A 408 23.63 -12.85 7.26
C ALA A 408 24.36 -14.14 6.79
N ALA A 409 23.68 -15.29 6.76
CA ALA A 409 24.28 -16.58 6.42
C ALA A 409 24.30 -16.87 4.90
N SER A 410 23.38 -16.30 4.11
CA SER A 410 23.35 -16.51 2.66
C SER A 410 22.70 -15.35 1.89
N GLU A 411 23.12 -15.16 0.63
CA GLU A 411 22.55 -14.15 -0.27
C GLU A 411 21.05 -14.38 -0.54
N SER A 412 20.63 -15.64 -0.63
CA SER A 412 19.23 -16.02 -0.84
C SER A 412 18.33 -15.62 0.35
N GLU A 413 18.80 -15.85 1.57
CA GLU A 413 18.06 -15.45 2.78
C GLU A 413 18.04 -13.93 2.94
N GLN A 414 19.14 -13.24 2.59
CA GLN A 414 19.16 -11.78 2.56
C GLN A 414 18.16 -11.21 1.55
N LYS A 415 18.10 -11.76 0.34
CA LYS A 415 17.11 -11.36 -0.67
C LYS A 415 15.69 -11.55 -0.16
N SER A 416 15.41 -12.70 0.47
CA SER A 416 14.09 -13.02 1.03
C SER A 416 13.69 -12.05 2.16
N TYR A 417 14.60 -11.80 3.10
CA TYR A 417 14.40 -10.84 4.20
C TYR A 417 14.12 -9.43 3.68
N LEU A 418 14.92 -8.96 2.72
CA LEU A 418 14.77 -7.62 2.14
C LEU A 418 13.42 -7.46 1.44
N LYS A 419 12.96 -8.46 0.69
CA LYS A 419 11.67 -8.46 0.01
C LYS A 419 10.51 -8.36 0.98
N ALA A 420 10.46 -9.26 1.96
CA ALA A 420 9.40 -9.25 2.97
C ALA A 420 9.36 -7.92 3.76
N SER A 421 10.53 -7.38 4.10
CA SER A 421 10.65 -6.10 4.82
C SER A 421 10.17 -4.91 3.99
N LYS A 422 10.53 -4.84 2.70
CA LYS A 422 10.09 -3.77 1.78
C LYS A 422 8.60 -3.81 1.54
N GLN A 423 8.03 -4.99 1.33
CA GLN A 423 6.60 -5.18 1.20
C GLN A 423 5.84 -4.69 2.44
N ARG A 424 6.26 -5.06 3.64
CA ARG A 424 5.62 -4.60 4.88
C ARG A 424 5.66 -3.08 5.02
N LEU A 425 6.79 -2.45 4.68
CA LEU A 425 6.93 -0.99 4.68
C LEU A 425 6.01 -0.33 3.63
N TYR A 426 5.85 -0.93 2.46
CA TYR A 426 4.90 -0.46 1.44
C TYR A 426 3.45 -0.53 1.95
N GLN A 427 3.04 -1.66 2.54
CA GLN A 427 1.70 -1.81 3.12
C GLN A 427 1.44 -0.80 4.24
N ALA A 428 2.42 -0.59 5.13
CA ALA A 428 2.32 0.39 6.22
C ALA A 428 2.22 1.84 5.72
N LYS A 429 2.91 2.18 4.61
CA LYS A 429 2.80 3.48 3.93
C LYS A 429 1.41 3.71 3.35
N SER A 430 0.77 2.67 2.80
CA SER A 430 -0.59 2.74 2.25
C SER A 430 -1.71 2.89 3.30
N GLY A 431 -1.36 3.03 4.58
CA GLY A 431 -2.31 3.18 5.69
C GLY A 431 -2.83 1.87 6.28
N LYS A 432 -2.47 0.71 5.71
CA LYS A 432 -2.79 -0.64 6.23
C LYS A 432 -1.88 -1.03 7.41
N ARG A 433 -1.81 -0.19 8.45
CA ARG A 433 -0.96 -0.40 9.64
C ARG A 433 -1.53 -1.39 10.67
N SER A 434 -2.69 -1.99 10.39
CA SER A 434 -3.23 -3.09 11.19
C SER A 434 -2.48 -4.41 10.99
N GLY A 435 -1.63 -4.52 9.96
CA GLY A 435 -1.06 -5.77 9.43
C GLY A 435 0.11 -6.41 10.17
N TYR A 436 0.29 -6.21 11.48
CA TYR A 436 1.32 -6.95 12.24
C TYR A 436 0.82 -8.29 12.82
N ALA A 437 -0.49 -8.55 12.70
CA ALA A 437 -1.07 -9.85 13.01
C ALA A 437 -2.44 -10.00 12.34
N LEU A 438 -2.86 -11.23 12.11
CA LEU A 438 -4.19 -11.57 11.61
C LEU A 438 -5.05 -12.15 12.73
N GLN A 439 -6.30 -11.72 12.82
CA GLN A 439 -7.21 -12.08 13.91
C GLN A 439 -8.64 -12.33 13.41
N PRO A 440 -9.52 -12.93 14.24
CA PRO A 440 -10.90 -13.17 13.87
C PRO A 440 -11.61 -11.93 13.34
N GLY A 441 -12.30 -12.08 12.20
CA GLY A 441 -12.98 -11.00 11.49
C GLY A 441 -12.13 -10.32 10.41
N ASP A 442 -10.81 -10.52 10.40
CA ASP A 442 -9.96 -10.07 9.30
C ASP A 442 -10.32 -10.80 8.01
N LYS A 443 -10.14 -10.09 6.90
CA LYS A 443 -10.34 -10.62 5.55
C LYS A 443 -9.26 -10.08 4.63
N GLY A 444 -8.90 -10.84 3.62
CA GLY A 444 -7.95 -10.39 2.61
C GLY A 444 -6.95 -11.44 2.20
N LEU A 445 -6.03 -11.02 1.33
CA LEU A 445 -4.90 -11.81 0.85
C LEU A 445 -4.01 -12.34 1.97
N GLU A 446 -3.80 -11.55 3.01
CA GLU A 446 -2.98 -11.98 4.16
C GLU A 446 -3.66 -13.14 4.92
N VAL A 447 -5.00 -13.18 4.95
CA VAL A 447 -5.74 -14.32 5.52
C VAL A 447 -5.66 -15.54 4.61
N GLU A 448 -5.69 -15.37 3.28
CA GLU A 448 -5.47 -16.49 2.35
C GLU A 448 -4.07 -17.08 2.50
N ARG A 449 -3.04 -16.22 2.69
CA ARG A 449 -1.68 -16.66 3.00
C ARG A 449 -1.67 -17.51 4.26
N LEU A 450 -2.25 -17.00 5.35
CA LEU A 450 -2.36 -17.76 6.60
C LEU A 450 -3.08 -19.10 6.41
N GLN A 451 -4.24 -19.12 5.73
CA GLN A 451 -5.00 -20.35 5.47
C GLN A 451 -4.19 -21.36 4.64
N GLN A 452 -3.46 -20.90 3.63
CA GLN A 452 -2.56 -21.74 2.84
C GLN A 452 -1.44 -22.31 3.70
N SER A 453 -0.74 -21.48 4.49
CA SER A 453 0.35 -21.94 5.36
C SER A 453 -0.14 -22.93 6.44
N LEU A 454 -1.33 -22.70 7.00
CA LEU A 454 -1.95 -23.64 7.93
C LEU A 454 -2.32 -24.97 7.26
N LYS A 455 -2.73 -24.97 5.98
CA LYS A 455 -2.96 -26.20 5.21
C LYS A 455 -1.67 -26.95 4.94
N ASP A 456 -0.63 -26.25 4.52
CA ASP A 456 0.67 -26.85 4.23
C ASP A 456 1.29 -27.45 5.50
N ALA A 457 1.03 -26.82 6.66
CA ALA A 457 1.36 -27.35 7.98
C ALA A 457 0.44 -28.48 8.48
N GLY A 458 -0.62 -28.83 7.74
CA GLY A 458 -1.62 -29.84 8.12
C GLY A 458 -2.54 -29.44 9.27
N ALA A 459 -2.52 -28.17 9.70
CA ALA A 459 -3.32 -27.62 10.80
C ALA A 459 -4.72 -27.17 10.38
N TYR A 460 -4.95 -26.93 9.08
CA TYR A 460 -6.24 -26.46 8.54
C TYR A 460 -6.71 -27.32 7.36
N LYS A 461 -8.02 -27.58 7.30
CA LYS A 461 -8.66 -28.39 6.24
C LYS A 461 -9.79 -27.67 5.50
N GLY A 462 -10.17 -26.46 5.95
CA GLY A 462 -11.24 -25.65 5.35
C GLY A 462 -10.86 -25.06 3.99
N PRO A 463 -11.72 -24.25 3.35
CA PRO A 463 -11.39 -23.57 2.10
C PRO A 463 -10.35 -22.46 2.30
N ILE A 464 -9.63 -22.08 1.24
CA ILE A 464 -8.86 -20.83 1.21
C ILE A 464 -9.78 -19.78 0.58
N ASP A 465 -10.42 -18.98 1.43
CA ASP A 465 -11.38 -17.94 1.04
C ASP A 465 -11.01 -16.54 1.57
N GLY A 466 -9.92 -16.48 2.36
CA GLY A 466 -9.40 -15.30 3.01
C GLY A 466 -10.38 -14.64 3.97
N ASN A 467 -11.21 -15.45 4.64
CA ASN A 467 -12.00 -15.04 5.80
C ASN A 467 -11.40 -15.65 7.07
N TYR A 468 -11.05 -14.81 8.05
CA TYR A 468 -10.55 -15.29 9.33
C TYR A 468 -11.75 -15.62 10.23
N ASP A 469 -12.31 -16.80 10.02
CA ASP A 469 -13.47 -17.32 10.75
C ASP A 469 -13.06 -18.09 12.02
N ALA A 470 -14.06 -18.72 12.65
CA ALA A 470 -13.85 -19.51 13.86
C ALA A 470 -12.99 -20.77 13.60
N ASP A 471 -13.07 -21.36 12.41
CA ASP A 471 -12.30 -22.54 12.05
C ASP A 471 -10.83 -22.19 11.84
N VAL A 472 -10.54 -21.05 11.19
CA VAL A 472 -9.18 -20.50 11.07
C VAL A 472 -8.62 -20.18 12.45
N LYS A 473 -9.39 -19.56 13.34
CA LYS A 473 -8.97 -19.29 14.73
C LYS A 473 -8.57 -20.57 15.46
N GLN A 474 -9.39 -21.61 15.39
CA GLN A 474 -9.10 -22.90 16.02
C GLN A 474 -7.85 -23.55 15.43
N ALA A 475 -7.67 -23.48 14.11
CA ALA A 475 -6.47 -23.99 13.44
C ALA A 475 -5.21 -23.24 13.90
N VAL A 476 -5.28 -21.91 14.03
CA VAL A 476 -4.17 -21.09 14.54
C VAL A 476 -3.84 -21.46 15.99
N GLU A 477 -4.83 -21.56 16.87
CA GLU A 477 -4.58 -21.98 18.26
C GLU A 477 -3.96 -23.38 18.35
N ALA A 478 -4.45 -24.33 17.56
CA ALA A 478 -3.90 -25.69 17.51
C ALA A 478 -2.45 -25.68 17.02
N TYR A 479 -2.16 -24.91 15.97
CA TYR A 479 -0.82 -24.74 15.44
C TYR A 479 0.11 -24.08 16.47
N GLN A 480 -0.32 -22.99 17.11
CA GLN A 480 0.43 -22.31 18.17
C GLN A 480 0.78 -23.26 19.31
N ARG A 481 -0.17 -24.07 19.80
CA ARG A 481 0.09 -25.11 20.82
C ARG A 481 1.13 -26.13 20.35
N SER A 482 1.06 -26.56 19.08
CA SER A 482 2.01 -27.52 18.51
C SER A 482 3.44 -26.97 18.41
N LYS A 483 3.59 -25.64 18.36
CA LYS A 483 4.87 -24.93 18.27
C LYS A 483 5.31 -24.29 19.59
N ASN A 484 4.63 -24.57 20.71
CA ASN A 484 4.88 -23.95 22.02
C ASN A 484 4.82 -22.41 21.99
N LEU A 485 3.97 -21.84 21.14
CA LEU A 485 3.69 -20.40 21.06
C LEU A 485 2.48 -20.04 21.95
N ASN A 486 2.26 -18.74 22.17
CA ASN A 486 1.06 -18.25 22.85
C ASN A 486 -0.19 -18.61 22.05
N ALA A 487 -1.05 -19.47 22.59
CA ALA A 487 -2.23 -19.99 21.89
C ALA A 487 -3.44 -19.05 22.04
N ASP A 488 -3.35 -17.85 21.47
CA ASP A 488 -4.39 -16.81 21.53
C ASP A 488 -5.31 -16.78 20.31
N GLY A 489 -5.02 -17.58 19.28
CA GLY A 489 -5.80 -17.58 18.04
C GLY A 489 -5.64 -16.30 17.24
N VAL A 490 -4.53 -15.59 17.44
CA VAL A 490 -4.10 -14.44 16.66
C VAL A 490 -2.80 -14.83 15.95
N ALA A 491 -2.79 -14.81 14.62
CA ALA A 491 -1.59 -15.08 13.85
C ALA A 491 -0.67 -13.84 13.84
N GLY A 492 0.06 -13.65 14.94
CA GLY A 492 1.11 -12.63 15.07
C GLY A 492 2.41 -13.02 14.38
N ALA A 493 3.40 -12.12 14.44
CA ALA A 493 4.68 -12.28 13.76
C ALA A 493 5.39 -13.61 14.07
N ALA A 494 5.44 -14.03 15.35
CA ALA A 494 6.08 -15.29 15.72
C ALA A 494 5.33 -16.50 15.17
N THR A 495 4.00 -16.42 15.12
CA THR A 495 3.14 -17.47 14.56
C THR A 495 3.39 -17.61 13.05
N MET A 496 3.39 -16.49 12.32
CA MET A 496 3.67 -16.47 10.88
C MET A 496 5.10 -16.93 10.56
N ASP A 497 6.12 -16.53 11.35
CA ASP A 497 7.53 -16.88 11.07
C ASP A 497 7.76 -18.38 11.23
N SER A 498 7.13 -18.98 12.25
CA SER A 498 7.23 -20.43 12.48
C SER A 498 6.62 -21.28 11.36
N MET A 499 5.72 -20.69 10.55
CA MET A 499 5.14 -21.29 9.34
C MET A 499 5.94 -21.00 8.06
N GLY A 500 6.97 -20.15 8.12
CA GLY A 500 7.67 -19.64 6.94
C GLY A 500 6.82 -18.69 6.10
N ALA A 501 5.82 -18.05 6.72
CA ALA A 501 4.80 -17.24 6.06
C ALA A 501 4.90 -15.73 6.43
N TYR A 502 6.01 -15.32 7.04
CA TYR A 502 6.16 -14.00 7.67
C TYR A 502 6.86 -12.94 6.83
#